data_AF-A0A5M9QGG6-F1
#
_entry.id   AF-A0A5M9QGG6-F1
#
_cell.length_a   1.000
_cell.length_b   1.000
_cell.length_c   1.000
_cell.angle_alpha   90.00
_cell.angle_beta   90.00
_cell.angle_gamma   90.00
#
_symmetry.space_group_name_H-M   'P 1'
#
loop_
_entity.id
_entity.type
_entity.pdbx_description
1 polymer ?
#
loop_
_entity_poly.entity_id
_entity_poly.type
_entity_poly.pdbx_seq_one_letter_code
_entity_poly.pdbx_strand_id
1 'polypeptide(L)'
;MSYKHRIESIVKSLSQGVYEKDEALKLVLLSFISGKSAFLYGPPGTAKSLVARRVALAFDMSDSKKVDSNTFFAYLMNRFSTPEEIFGPIDIAELKQNRLTRSIQGYLPTAHFAFLDEIWKSSPAILNTLLTIINEKIYRDGNMDIKVPLKGLVCASNEFPAPNQGLEALYDRLIVRLKVLPVEKKASFEALLKGTDEAQLTITNPITLKELQDIAQKAKNATFSQQALRALHTLKASIKSHNKSLQTDIDQNSEPSEPIYISDRRWVAMAMLLRTAAVLSDRDEVLLVDIMLLKHCLWSDETQTQVIQNLLEKSMQAILHDDPQYDIPVLQKLYQNHYDKSIAELYDNYQPKQIDEKIKDLYTKECDNIAQKIAAKQSAIQEDLDTAQSKMANPFLTTRDYQPILRNIMQIQDELKQLEIALEQLKTIIQTQPTPIPLRYTKIKPKYKPKSKKMLKKLVEDESVYLGDIDTSAIKDMRELFKDSKRVDFSGIECWNVSKVTTMRSMFENAKHFNQPIGAWNVESVTDMSYMFANAVKFYQVLDNWNVCNVTSMHYMFWGAHKMARRPKWANDQALME
;
A
#
# COMPACT_ATOMS: atom_id res chain seq x y z
N MET A 1 -5.46 -28.31 14.19
CA MET A 1 -4.62 -27.13 14.52
C MET A 1 -4.84 -26.09 13.45
N SER A 2 -4.96 -24.83 13.84
CA SER A 2 -4.93 -23.70 12.90
C SER A 2 -3.58 -23.68 12.17
N TYR A 3 -3.59 -23.58 10.83
CA TYR A 3 -2.38 -23.43 10.03
C TYR A 3 -1.64 -22.15 10.41
N LYS A 4 -2.37 -21.06 10.67
CA LYS A 4 -1.78 -19.76 11.01
C LYS A 4 -0.84 -19.86 12.21
N HIS A 5 -1.32 -20.39 13.33
CA HIS A 5 -0.51 -20.53 14.54
C HIS A 5 0.69 -21.47 14.35
N ARG A 6 0.52 -22.53 13.54
CA ARG A 6 1.60 -23.43 13.21
C ARG A 6 2.69 -22.73 12.40
N ILE A 7 2.32 -21.96 11.37
CA ILE A 7 3.27 -21.20 10.56
C ILE A 7 4.02 -20.16 11.41
N GLU A 8 3.32 -19.45 12.29
CA GLU A 8 3.95 -18.50 13.22
C GLU A 8 4.99 -19.19 14.12
N SER A 9 4.66 -20.37 14.66
CA SER A 9 5.59 -21.18 15.47
C SER A 9 6.79 -21.67 14.68
N ILE A 10 6.59 -22.12 13.44
CA ILE A 10 7.67 -22.55 12.54
C ILE A 10 8.59 -21.36 12.25
N VAL A 11 8.04 -20.23 11.80
CA VAL A 11 8.83 -19.03 11.47
C VAL A 11 9.62 -18.54 12.69
N LYS A 12 9.01 -18.53 13.89
CA LYS A 12 9.70 -18.17 15.13
C LYS A 12 10.86 -19.10 15.46
N SER A 13 10.74 -20.38 15.13
CA SER A 13 11.83 -21.36 15.31
C SER A 13 12.93 -21.14 14.26
N LEU A 14 12.55 -20.89 13.00
CA LEU A 14 13.47 -20.64 11.89
C LEU A 14 14.28 -19.35 12.04
N SER A 15 13.74 -18.32 12.70
CA SER A 15 14.42 -17.04 12.90
C SER A 15 15.43 -17.01 14.04
N GLN A 16 15.51 -18.06 14.86
CA GLN A 16 16.46 -18.12 15.98
C GLN A 16 17.91 -18.02 15.50
N GLY A 17 18.64 -16.97 15.90
CA GLY A 17 20.01 -16.73 15.45
C GLY A 17 20.14 -16.23 14.01
N VAL A 18 19.04 -15.86 13.34
CA VAL A 18 19.06 -15.18 12.05
C VAL A 18 18.40 -13.82 12.19
N TYR A 19 19.19 -12.77 12.02
CA TYR A 19 18.77 -11.41 12.29
C TYR A 19 18.32 -10.68 11.03
N GLU A 20 17.18 -9.99 11.10
CA GLU A 20 16.64 -9.17 10.00
C GLU A 20 16.40 -9.97 8.70
N LYS A 21 15.98 -11.23 8.82
CA LYS A 21 15.57 -12.07 7.69
C LYS A 21 14.18 -12.70 7.85
N ASP A 22 13.37 -12.22 8.79
CA ASP A 22 12.03 -12.76 9.04
C ASP A 22 11.15 -12.73 7.79
N GLU A 23 11.15 -11.63 7.05
CA GLU A 23 10.40 -11.49 5.79
C GLU A 23 10.87 -12.49 4.73
N ALA A 24 12.18 -12.70 4.61
CA ALA A 24 12.76 -13.67 3.68
C ALA A 24 12.37 -15.12 4.06
N LEU A 25 12.47 -15.47 5.35
CA LEU A 25 12.07 -16.79 5.86
C LEU A 25 10.58 -17.07 5.59
N LYS A 26 9.71 -16.10 5.92
CA LYS A 26 8.25 -16.18 5.71
C LYS A 26 7.90 -16.44 4.24
N LEU A 27 8.46 -15.65 3.33
CA LEU A 27 8.09 -15.70 1.92
C LEU A 27 8.74 -16.87 1.18
N VAL A 28 9.96 -17.28 1.55
CA VAL A 28 10.55 -18.53 1.04
C VAL A 28 9.73 -19.73 1.52
N LEU A 29 9.26 -19.74 2.77
CA LEU A 29 8.35 -20.76 3.29
C LEU A 29 7.03 -20.80 2.50
N LEU A 30 6.40 -19.65 2.26
CA LEU A 30 5.19 -19.55 1.43
C LEU A 30 5.44 -20.05 0.00
N SER A 31 6.59 -19.69 -0.59
CA SER A 31 7.00 -20.14 -1.93
C SER A 31 7.12 -21.66 -1.98
N PHE A 32 7.76 -22.28 -0.97
CA PHE A 32 7.92 -23.73 -0.88
C PHE A 32 6.59 -24.47 -0.70
N ILE A 33 5.71 -23.97 0.18
CA ILE A 33 4.38 -24.57 0.40
C ILE A 33 3.50 -24.46 -0.86
N SER A 34 3.57 -23.34 -1.57
CA SER A 34 2.80 -23.10 -2.80
C SER A 34 3.37 -23.78 -4.05
N GLY A 35 4.52 -24.45 -3.93
CA GLY A 35 5.20 -25.10 -5.04
C GLY A 35 5.83 -24.12 -6.04
N LYS A 36 6.13 -22.90 -5.61
CA LYS A 36 6.70 -21.82 -6.41
C LYS A 36 8.19 -21.64 -6.14
N SER A 37 8.84 -20.87 -7.01
CA SER A 37 10.25 -20.54 -6.92
C SER A 37 10.45 -19.11 -6.42
N ALA A 38 11.51 -18.91 -5.64
CA ALA A 38 11.91 -17.60 -5.12
C ALA A 38 13.27 -17.16 -5.68
N PHE A 39 13.46 -15.85 -5.83
CA PHE A 39 14.72 -15.20 -6.16
C PHE A 39 15.16 -14.32 -4.98
N LEU A 40 16.39 -14.54 -4.50
CA LEU A 40 17.03 -13.74 -3.47
C LEU A 40 18.14 -12.89 -4.10
N TYR A 41 17.86 -11.59 -4.21
CA TYR A 41 18.81 -10.59 -4.69
C TYR A 41 19.59 -9.98 -3.52
N GLY A 42 20.91 -9.90 -3.61
CA GLY A 42 21.71 -9.16 -2.64
C GLY A 42 23.19 -9.55 -2.60
N PRO A 43 24.02 -8.77 -1.88
CA PRO A 43 25.46 -8.99 -1.83
C PRO A 43 25.84 -10.34 -1.22
N PRO A 44 27.06 -10.86 -1.47
CA PRO A 44 27.54 -12.08 -0.84
C PRO A 44 27.59 -11.91 0.69
N GLY A 45 27.44 -13.03 1.42
CA GLY A 45 27.50 -13.02 2.89
C GLY A 45 26.22 -12.60 3.62
N THR A 46 25.11 -12.33 2.92
CA THR A 46 23.83 -11.90 3.55
C THR A 46 22.91 -13.04 4.00
N ALA A 47 23.46 -14.24 4.24
CA ALA A 47 22.74 -15.44 4.69
C ALA A 47 21.66 -16.00 3.72
N LYS A 48 21.77 -15.73 2.42
CA LYS A 48 20.82 -16.24 1.40
C LYS A 48 20.69 -17.78 1.39
N SER A 49 21.83 -18.48 1.41
CA SER A 49 21.87 -19.95 1.45
C SER A 49 21.32 -20.51 2.77
N LEU A 50 21.59 -19.81 3.89
CA LEU A 50 21.09 -20.17 5.22
C LEU A 50 19.56 -20.08 5.31
N VAL A 51 18.96 -19.03 4.74
CA VAL A 51 17.50 -18.87 4.67
C VAL A 51 16.86 -20.06 3.96
N ALA A 52 17.34 -20.42 2.76
CA ALA A 52 16.80 -21.55 2.00
C ALA A 52 16.96 -22.89 2.73
N ARG A 53 18.15 -23.13 3.31
CA ARG A 53 18.45 -24.35 4.07
C ARG A 53 17.55 -24.50 5.30
N ARG A 54 17.35 -23.41 6.05
CA ARG A 54 16.51 -23.42 7.26
C ARG A 54 15.05 -23.67 6.92
N VAL A 55 14.52 -23.00 5.89
CA VAL A 55 13.13 -23.23 5.48
C VAL A 55 12.90 -24.68 5.05
N ALA A 56 13.88 -25.35 4.42
CA ALA A 56 13.76 -26.76 4.07
C ALA A 56 13.59 -27.69 5.29
N LEU A 57 14.11 -27.32 6.46
CA LEU A 57 13.92 -28.07 7.71
C LEU A 57 12.46 -28.05 8.19
N ALA A 58 11.64 -27.09 7.74
CA ALA A 58 10.24 -26.98 8.14
C ALA A 58 9.37 -28.11 7.59
N PHE A 59 9.92 -28.98 6.75
CA PHE A 59 9.21 -30.05 6.06
C PHE A 59 9.75 -31.41 6.46
N ASP A 60 8.83 -32.32 6.75
CA ASP A 60 9.15 -33.74 6.90
C ASP A 60 8.82 -34.45 5.60
N MET A 61 9.89 -34.74 4.84
CA MET A 61 9.83 -35.41 3.55
C MET A 61 10.21 -36.89 3.64
N SER A 62 10.24 -37.47 4.85
CA SER A 62 10.45 -38.89 5.03
C SER A 62 9.24 -39.65 4.49
N ASP A 63 9.40 -40.28 3.32
CA ASP A 63 8.40 -41.20 2.81
C ASP A 63 8.73 -42.58 3.37
N SER A 64 7.83 -43.14 4.20
CA SER A 64 7.98 -44.44 4.89
C SER A 64 8.33 -45.65 4.01
N LYS A 65 8.44 -45.46 2.69
CA LYS A 65 8.73 -46.50 1.67
C LYS A 65 9.99 -46.25 0.83
N LYS A 66 10.69 -45.11 0.95
CA LYS A 66 11.93 -44.84 0.20
C LYS A 66 12.99 -44.23 1.12
N VAL A 67 14.04 -45.01 1.37
CA VAL A 67 15.10 -44.71 2.35
C VAL A 67 16.09 -43.64 1.86
N ASP A 68 16.13 -43.33 0.56
CA ASP A 68 17.21 -42.52 -0.03
C ASP A 68 16.74 -41.33 -0.87
N SER A 69 16.05 -40.34 -0.30
CA SER A 69 15.81 -39.06 -1.01
C SER A 69 16.47 -37.91 -0.28
N ASN A 70 17.37 -37.19 -0.97
CA ASN A 70 17.94 -35.96 -0.44
C ASN A 70 16.83 -34.91 -0.26
N THR A 71 16.65 -34.40 0.96
CA THR A 71 15.64 -33.36 1.21
C THR A 71 16.03 -32.02 0.61
N PHE A 72 17.34 -31.70 0.58
CA PHE A 72 17.82 -30.37 0.19
C PHE A 72 19.11 -30.44 -0.65
N PHE A 73 19.07 -29.86 -1.84
CA PHE A 73 20.22 -29.70 -2.72
C PHE A 73 20.69 -28.25 -2.72
N ALA A 74 22.00 -28.02 -2.68
CA ALA A 74 22.57 -26.68 -2.80
C ALA A 74 23.80 -26.69 -3.70
N TYR A 75 23.91 -25.71 -4.59
CA TYR A 75 25.03 -25.61 -5.51
C TYR A 75 25.34 -24.15 -5.87
N LEU A 76 26.63 -23.82 -6.00
CA LEU A 76 27.13 -22.50 -6.38
C LEU A 76 27.50 -22.51 -7.87
N MET A 77 26.75 -21.76 -8.68
CA MET A 77 26.98 -21.71 -10.12
C MET A 77 28.20 -20.86 -10.47
N ASN A 78 28.93 -21.29 -11.48
CA ASN A 78 29.96 -20.52 -12.13
C ASN A 78 29.92 -20.75 -13.66
N ARG A 79 30.73 -19.99 -14.41
CA ARG A 79 30.74 -20.04 -15.88
C ARG A 79 31.19 -21.39 -16.46
N PHE A 80 31.83 -22.22 -15.64
CA PHE A 80 32.34 -23.54 -16.00
C PHE A 80 31.51 -24.68 -15.40
N SER A 81 30.43 -24.38 -14.67
CA SER A 81 29.55 -25.39 -14.09
C SER A 81 28.99 -26.28 -15.20
N THR A 82 29.08 -27.59 -14.96
CA THR A 82 28.66 -28.60 -15.92
C THR A 82 27.32 -29.23 -15.51
N PRO A 83 26.51 -29.73 -16.46
CA PRO A 83 25.29 -30.47 -16.14
C PRO A 83 25.52 -31.65 -15.17
N GLU A 84 26.68 -32.30 -15.22
CA GLU A 84 27.06 -33.45 -14.41
C GLU A 84 27.12 -33.11 -12.91
N GLU A 85 27.56 -31.91 -12.57
CA GLU A 85 27.68 -31.46 -11.17
C GLU A 85 26.33 -31.15 -10.53
N ILE A 86 25.31 -30.88 -11.34
CA ILE A 86 23.99 -30.43 -10.88
C ILE A 86 22.96 -31.54 -10.99
N PHE A 87 22.98 -32.29 -12.09
CA PHE A 87 22.00 -33.33 -12.39
C PHE A 87 22.53 -34.74 -12.16
N GLY A 88 23.83 -34.90 -11.90
CA GLY A 88 24.47 -36.18 -11.67
C GLY A 88 25.37 -36.59 -12.84
N PRO A 89 26.52 -37.25 -12.57
CA PRO A 89 27.44 -37.71 -13.59
C PRO A 89 26.84 -38.87 -14.38
N ILE A 90 27.34 -39.07 -15.61
CA ILE A 90 26.99 -40.24 -16.43
C ILE A 90 27.55 -41.50 -15.77
N ASP A 91 26.74 -42.55 -15.69
CA ASP A 91 27.17 -43.84 -15.18
C ASP A 91 28.04 -44.55 -16.23
N ILE A 92 29.33 -44.73 -15.91
CA ILE A 92 30.32 -45.35 -16.79
C ILE A 92 30.01 -46.83 -17.02
N ALA A 93 29.39 -47.52 -16.05
CA ALA A 93 29.05 -48.94 -16.19
C ALA A 93 27.89 -49.16 -17.18
N GLU A 94 26.91 -48.26 -17.15
CA GLU A 94 25.77 -48.26 -18.08
C GLU A 94 26.16 -47.75 -19.47
N LEU A 95 27.07 -46.77 -19.55
CA LEU A 95 27.60 -46.28 -20.82
C LEU A 95 28.33 -47.39 -21.60
N LYS A 96 29.07 -48.27 -20.91
CA LYS A 96 29.67 -49.48 -21.50
C LYS A 96 28.63 -50.45 -22.09
N GLN A 97 27.37 -50.33 -21.69
CA GLN A 97 26.23 -51.10 -22.19
C GLN A 97 25.38 -50.31 -23.20
N ASN A 98 25.92 -49.23 -23.78
CA ASN A 98 25.23 -48.31 -24.69
C ASN A 98 23.98 -47.64 -24.10
N ARG A 99 23.90 -47.52 -22.76
CA ARG A 99 22.81 -46.78 -22.08
C ARG A 99 23.37 -45.48 -21.50
N LEU A 100 22.72 -44.37 -21.84
CA LEU A 100 23.13 -43.03 -21.41
C LEU A 100 22.29 -42.63 -20.18
N THR A 101 22.59 -43.26 -19.04
CA THR A 101 21.93 -43.02 -17.75
C THR A 101 22.86 -42.30 -16.79
N ARG A 102 22.29 -41.55 -15.84
CA ARG A 102 23.02 -40.75 -14.87
C ARG A 102 22.83 -41.24 -13.44
N SER A 103 23.87 -41.08 -12.64
CA SER A 103 23.84 -41.27 -11.19
C SER A 103 23.24 -40.03 -10.51
N ILE A 104 21.91 -39.97 -10.46
CA ILE A 104 21.16 -38.80 -9.97
C ILE A 104 21.02 -38.70 -8.43
N GLN A 105 21.51 -39.70 -7.69
CA GLN A 105 21.34 -39.77 -6.24
C GLN A 105 22.13 -38.66 -5.54
N GLY A 106 21.45 -37.86 -4.71
CA GLY A 106 22.04 -36.71 -4.02
C GLY A 106 22.06 -35.42 -4.83
N TYR A 107 21.70 -35.48 -6.12
CA TYR A 107 21.66 -34.33 -7.05
C TYR A 107 20.26 -33.73 -7.16
N LEU A 108 20.13 -32.64 -7.91
CA LEU A 108 18.88 -31.90 -8.09
C LEU A 108 17.67 -32.77 -8.50
N PRO A 109 17.78 -33.76 -9.41
CA PRO A 109 16.61 -34.55 -9.85
C PRO A 109 15.96 -35.37 -8.73
N THR A 110 16.66 -35.65 -7.63
CA THR A 110 16.12 -36.39 -6.47
C THR A 110 15.74 -35.48 -5.30
N ALA A 111 16.04 -34.18 -5.39
CA ALA A 111 15.86 -33.23 -4.30
C ALA A 111 14.41 -32.72 -4.16
N HIS A 112 13.94 -32.59 -2.92
CA HIS A 112 12.64 -31.97 -2.62
C HIS A 112 12.70 -30.44 -2.62
N PHE A 113 13.82 -29.89 -2.14
CA PHE A 113 14.09 -28.46 -2.12
C PHE A 113 15.48 -28.18 -2.67
N ALA A 114 15.65 -27.04 -3.33
CA ALA A 114 16.94 -26.68 -3.92
C ALA A 114 17.31 -25.20 -3.72
N PHE A 115 18.60 -24.95 -3.58
CA PHE A 115 19.21 -23.62 -3.59
C PHE A 115 20.30 -23.53 -4.65
N LEU A 116 20.15 -22.60 -5.59
CA LEU A 116 21.13 -22.34 -6.65
C LEU A 116 21.66 -20.92 -6.49
N ASP A 117 22.92 -20.78 -6.09
CA ASP A 117 23.57 -19.47 -5.98
C ASP A 117 24.20 -19.07 -7.31
N GLU A 118 24.34 -17.77 -7.56
CA GLU A 118 24.96 -17.22 -8.76
C GLU A 118 24.32 -17.65 -10.09
N ILE A 119 22.98 -17.79 -10.10
CA ILE A 119 22.23 -18.46 -11.17
C ILE A 119 22.48 -17.88 -12.58
N TRP A 120 22.75 -16.58 -12.71
CA TRP A 120 22.99 -15.92 -14.00
C TRP A 120 24.36 -16.20 -14.62
N LYS A 121 25.28 -16.86 -13.88
CA LYS A 121 26.59 -17.28 -14.41
C LYS A 121 26.55 -18.66 -15.06
N SER A 122 25.41 -19.34 -15.06
CA SER A 122 25.24 -20.71 -15.55
C SER A 122 25.20 -20.82 -17.09
N SER A 123 25.53 -22.00 -17.62
CA SER A 123 25.51 -22.27 -19.06
C SER A 123 24.08 -22.48 -19.60
N PRO A 124 23.80 -22.19 -20.88
CA PRO A 124 22.49 -22.43 -21.51
C PRO A 124 21.97 -23.86 -21.38
N ALA A 125 22.86 -24.85 -21.36
CA ALA A 125 22.50 -26.26 -21.19
C ALA A 125 21.83 -26.51 -19.82
N ILE A 126 22.41 -25.97 -18.75
CA ILE A 126 21.86 -26.07 -17.38
C ILE A 126 20.51 -25.36 -17.31
N LEU A 127 20.43 -24.16 -17.87
CA LEU A 127 19.22 -23.34 -17.85
C LEU A 127 18.04 -24.01 -18.55
N ASN A 128 18.26 -24.60 -19.73
CA ASN A 128 17.20 -25.31 -20.46
C ASN A 128 16.68 -26.51 -19.67
N THR A 129 17.56 -27.30 -19.09
CA THR A 129 17.17 -28.44 -18.23
C THR A 129 16.42 -27.96 -16.98
N LEU A 130 16.87 -26.88 -16.32
CA LEU A 130 16.17 -26.28 -15.19
C LEU A 130 14.78 -25.80 -15.58
N LEU A 131 14.61 -25.21 -16.77
CA LEU A 131 13.30 -24.79 -17.27
C LEU A 131 12.34 -25.97 -17.41
N THR A 132 12.81 -27.11 -17.94
CA THR A 132 12.02 -28.34 -18.03
C THR A 132 11.64 -28.85 -16.63
N ILE A 133 12.60 -28.92 -15.69
CA ILE A 133 12.33 -29.34 -14.32
C ILE A 133 11.32 -28.43 -13.62
N ILE A 134 11.43 -27.11 -13.78
CA ILE A 134 10.52 -26.16 -13.13
C ILE A 134 9.10 -26.25 -13.69
N ASN A 135 8.93 -26.44 -15.00
CA ASN A 135 7.61 -26.46 -15.65
C ASN A 135 6.93 -27.82 -15.58
N GLU A 136 7.65 -28.85 -16.00
CA GLU A 136 7.11 -30.19 -16.23
C GLU A 136 7.31 -31.09 -15.01
N LYS A 137 8.20 -30.70 -14.09
CA LYS A 137 8.64 -31.56 -12.97
C LYS A 137 9.19 -32.90 -13.48
N ILE A 138 9.85 -32.85 -14.64
CA ILE A 138 10.47 -33.98 -15.33
C ILE A 138 11.93 -33.64 -15.61
N TYR A 139 12.80 -34.63 -15.44
CA TYR A 139 14.19 -34.64 -15.86
C TYR A 139 14.36 -35.73 -16.90
N ARG A 140 14.91 -35.39 -18.07
CA ARG A 140 15.16 -36.34 -19.15
C ARG A 140 16.55 -36.94 -18.97
N ASP A 141 16.62 -38.20 -18.60
CA ASP A 141 17.86 -38.97 -18.47
C ASP A 141 18.00 -39.91 -19.67
N GLY A 142 18.73 -39.47 -20.69
CA GLY A 142 18.79 -40.15 -21.98
C GLY A 142 17.41 -40.25 -22.62
N ASN A 143 16.87 -41.47 -22.68
CA ASN A 143 15.54 -41.77 -23.26
C ASN A 143 14.43 -41.95 -22.20
N MET A 144 14.74 -41.75 -20.91
CA MET A 144 13.78 -41.93 -19.81
C MET A 144 13.40 -40.60 -19.17
N ASP A 145 12.10 -40.42 -18.94
CA ASP A 145 11.57 -39.29 -18.21
C ASP A 145 11.46 -39.64 -16.71
N ILE A 146 12.24 -38.94 -15.89
CA ILE A 146 12.26 -39.09 -14.44
C ILE A 146 11.43 -37.98 -13.81
N LYS A 147 10.43 -38.34 -13.01
CA LYS A 147 9.64 -37.38 -12.26
C LYS A 147 10.47 -36.78 -11.11
N VAL A 148 10.64 -35.47 -11.12
CA VAL A 148 11.40 -34.72 -10.13
C VAL A 148 10.49 -34.33 -8.96
N PRO A 149 10.82 -34.67 -7.70
CA PRO A 149 9.97 -34.39 -6.55
C PRO A 149 10.03 -32.93 -6.06
N LEU A 150 10.86 -32.08 -6.69
CA LEU A 150 11.14 -30.70 -6.36
C LEU A 150 9.86 -29.87 -6.10
N LYS A 151 9.68 -29.50 -4.84
CA LYS A 151 8.60 -28.66 -4.32
C LYS A 151 8.96 -27.19 -4.34
N GLY A 152 10.18 -26.84 -3.93
CA GLY A 152 10.62 -25.45 -3.85
C GLY A 152 12.02 -25.25 -4.41
N LEU A 153 12.23 -24.13 -5.10
CA LEU A 153 13.52 -23.71 -5.62
C LEU A 153 13.78 -22.26 -5.19
N VAL A 154 14.95 -22.03 -4.59
CA VAL A 154 15.47 -20.69 -4.35
C VAL A 154 16.67 -20.46 -5.25
N CYS A 155 16.62 -19.43 -6.08
CA CYS A 155 17.79 -18.95 -6.80
C CYS A 155 18.30 -17.67 -6.14
N ALA A 156 19.61 -17.49 -6.11
CA ALA A 156 20.24 -16.28 -5.57
C ALA A 156 21.23 -15.69 -6.58
N SER A 157 21.39 -14.37 -6.54
CA SER A 157 22.46 -13.66 -7.26
C SER A 157 22.65 -12.25 -6.68
N ASN A 158 23.81 -11.67 -6.95
CA ASN A 158 24.15 -10.27 -6.72
C ASN A 158 23.70 -9.35 -7.89
N GLU A 159 23.25 -9.91 -9.00
CA GLU A 159 22.94 -9.20 -10.25
C GLU A 159 21.56 -9.62 -10.80
N PHE A 160 21.03 -8.84 -11.74
CA PHE A 160 19.86 -9.19 -12.54
C PHE A 160 20.29 -9.84 -13.86
N PRO A 161 19.44 -10.65 -14.50
CA PRO A 161 19.77 -11.24 -15.79
C PRO A 161 19.99 -10.12 -16.82
N ALA A 162 21.09 -10.20 -17.58
CA ALA A 162 21.32 -9.25 -18.67
C ALA A 162 20.27 -9.44 -19.77
N PRO A 163 19.81 -8.35 -20.42
CA PRO A 163 18.81 -8.43 -21.47
C PRO A 163 19.29 -9.30 -22.64
N ASN A 164 18.37 -9.99 -23.30
CA ASN A 164 18.63 -10.81 -24.50
C ASN A 164 19.52 -12.05 -24.31
N GLN A 165 19.81 -12.48 -23.08
CA GLN A 165 20.57 -13.73 -22.82
C GLN A 165 19.69 -14.99 -22.72
N GLY A 166 18.38 -14.88 -22.97
CA GLY A 166 17.42 -15.99 -22.79
C GLY A 166 17.12 -16.34 -21.32
N LEU A 167 17.73 -15.62 -20.36
CA LEU A 167 17.55 -15.79 -18.93
C LEU A 167 16.21 -15.27 -18.40
N GLU A 168 15.57 -14.37 -19.15
CA GLU A 168 14.26 -13.79 -18.85
C GLU A 168 13.18 -14.86 -18.64
N ALA A 169 13.26 -15.95 -19.41
CA ALA A 169 12.36 -17.09 -19.27
C ALA A 169 12.48 -17.74 -17.87
N LEU A 170 13.70 -17.95 -17.38
CA LEU A 170 13.90 -18.48 -16.03
C LEU A 170 13.46 -17.46 -14.98
N TYR A 171 13.82 -16.20 -15.18
CA TYR A 171 13.49 -15.14 -14.24
C TYR A 171 11.98 -14.94 -14.07
N ASP A 172 11.19 -15.04 -15.13
CA ASP A 172 9.72 -14.97 -15.07
C ASP A 172 9.08 -16.09 -14.21
N ARG A 173 9.79 -17.21 -14.05
CA ARG A 173 9.35 -18.35 -13.23
C ARG A 173 9.72 -18.20 -11.75
N LEU A 174 10.61 -17.26 -11.42
CA LEU A 174 10.93 -16.90 -10.04
C LEU A 174 9.88 -15.88 -9.57
N ILE A 175 8.80 -16.42 -9.00
CA ILE A 175 7.58 -15.67 -8.66
C ILE A 175 7.81 -14.73 -7.48
N VAL A 176 8.43 -15.24 -6.41
CA VAL A 176 8.72 -14.44 -5.22
C VAL A 176 10.11 -13.84 -5.38
N ARG A 177 10.25 -12.52 -5.24
CA ARG A 177 11.51 -11.78 -5.42
C ARG A 177 11.78 -10.93 -4.21
N LEU A 178 12.95 -11.11 -3.63
CA LEU A 178 13.31 -10.50 -2.36
C LEU A 178 14.72 -9.94 -2.37
N LYS A 179 14.85 -8.75 -1.77
CA LYS A 179 16.14 -8.15 -1.46
C LYS A 179 16.61 -8.64 -0.09
N VAL A 180 17.80 -9.22 -0.04
CA VAL A 180 18.42 -9.72 1.19
C VAL A 180 19.69 -8.90 1.47
N LEU A 181 19.53 -7.86 2.26
CA LEU A 181 20.58 -6.91 2.65
C LEU A 181 21.37 -7.36 3.89
N PRO A 182 22.57 -6.80 4.14
CA PRO A 182 23.25 -6.93 5.42
C PRO A 182 22.40 -6.44 6.60
N VAL A 183 22.78 -6.81 7.82
CA VAL A 183 22.11 -6.37 9.05
C VAL A 183 22.39 -4.88 9.27
N GLU A 184 21.34 -4.08 9.52
CA GLU A 184 21.47 -2.64 9.71
C GLU A 184 21.27 -2.20 11.16
N LYS A 185 20.39 -2.85 11.93
CA LYS A 185 20.09 -2.39 13.29
C LYS A 185 21.23 -2.77 14.23
N LYS A 186 21.64 -1.80 15.06
CA LYS A 186 22.69 -1.96 16.08
C LYS A 186 22.46 -3.18 16.98
N ALA A 187 21.24 -3.37 17.49
CA ALA A 187 20.92 -4.48 18.38
C ALA A 187 21.06 -5.86 17.70
N SER A 188 20.60 -5.96 16.44
CA SER A 188 20.76 -7.15 15.60
C SER A 188 22.23 -7.46 15.32
N PHE A 189 23.03 -6.42 15.04
CA PHE A 189 24.45 -6.55 14.79
C PHE A 189 25.22 -7.00 16.04
N GLU A 190 24.93 -6.41 17.21
CA GLU A 190 25.49 -6.85 18.49
C GLU A 190 25.12 -8.31 18.81
N ALA A 191 23.88 -8.72 18.52
CA ALA A 191 23.44 -10.10 18.72
C ALA A 191 24.12 -11.08 17.74
N LEU A 192 24.36 -10.65 16.50
CA LEU A 192 25.14 -11.40 15.51
C LEU A 192 26.58 -11.62 15.98
N LEU A 193 27.24 -10.58 16.51
CA LEU A 193 28.62 -10.67 17.01
C LEU A 193 28.77 -11.55 18.25
N LYS A 194 27.73 -11.63 19.09
CA LYS A 194 27.75 -12.46 20.29
C LYS A 194 27.76 -13.95 20.00
N GLY A 195 27.46 -14.36 18.76
CA GLY A 195 27.43 -15.76 18.35
C GLY A 195 26.43 -16.55 19.18
N THR A 196 25.18 -16.64 18.73
CA THR A 196 24.32 -17.72 19.23
C THR A 196 24.89 -19.03 18.74
N ASP A 197 25.33 -19.89 19.67
CA ASP A 197 25.63 -21.29 19.39
C ASP A 197 24.54 -21.84 18.46
N GLU A 198 24.93 -22.56 17.41
CA GLU A 198 24.02 -23.32 16.55
C GLU A 198 23.40 -24.47 17.37
N ALA A 199 22.60 -24.13 18.38
CA ALA A 199 21.75 -25.08 19.06
C ALA A 199 20.93 -25.79 17.98
N GLN A 200 20.93 -27.13 18.02
CA GLN A 200 20.22 -27.96 17.04
C GLN A 200 18.79 -27.45 16.86
N LEU A 201 18.53 -26.77 15.75
CA LEU A 201 17.23 -26.20 15.42
C LEU A 201 16.20 -27.33 15.35
N THR A 202 15.38 -27.42 16.39
CA THR A 202 14.33 -28.44 16.46
C THR A 202 13.01 -27.80 16.08
N ILE A 203 12.46 -28.17 14.93
CA ILE A 203 11.16 -27.67 14.48
C ILE A 203 10.08 -28.56 15.06
N THR A 204 9.24 -27.99 15.92
CA THR A 204 8.06 -28.66 16.44
C THR A 204 6.99 -28.77 15.35
N ASN A 205 6.56 -29.99 15.04
CA ASN A 205 5.48 -30.30 14.08
C ASN A 205 5.76 -29.84 12.62
N PRO A 206 6.79 -30.41 11.95
CA PRO A 206 7.13 -30.09 10.56
C PRO A 206 6.02 -30.47 9.57
N ILE A 207 5.91 -29.75 8.45
CA ILE A 207 4.86 -29.94 7.43
C ILE A 207 5.14 -31.21 6.64
N THR A 208 4.18 -32.13 6.62
CA THR A 208 4.34 -33.41 5.92
C THR A 208 4.00 -33.31 4.43
N LEU A 209 4.46 -34.28 3.63
CA LEU A 209 4.14 -34.34 2.20
C LEU A 209 2.63 -34.46 1.93
N LYS A 210 1.90 -35.22 2.75
CA LYS A 210 0.44 -35.33 2.64
C LYS A 210 -0.26 -34.00 2.89
N GLU A 211 0.17 -33.28 3.93
CA GLU A 211 -0.36 -31.95 4.24
C GLU A 211 -0.10 -30.95 3.11
N LEU A 212 1.08 -30.99 2.46
CA LEU A 212 1.35 -30.15 1.30
C LEU A 212 0.37 -30.39 0.14
N GLN A 213 0.02 -31.65 -0.11
CA GLN A 213 -0.97 -32.01 -1.13
C GLN A 213 -2.37 -31.50 -0.75
N ASP A 214 -2.75 -31.64 0.51
CA ASP A 214 -4.04 -31.16 1.03
C ASP A 214 -4.14 -29.62 0.94
N ILE A 215 -3.08 -28.90 1.33
CA ILE A 215 -3.00 -27.43 1.23
C ILE A 215 -3.09 -27.01 -0.24
N ALA A 216 -2.34 -27.66 -1.14
CA ALA A 216 -2.38 -27.36 -2.56
C ALA A 216 -3.78 -27.58 -3.16
N GLN A 217 -4.51 -28.61 -2.71
CA GLN A 217 -5.87 -28.87 -3.16
C GLN A 217 -6.87 -27.83 -2.63
N LYS A 218 -6.78 -27.48 -1.34
CA LYS A 218 -7.58 -26.38 -0.74
C LYS A 218 -7.31 -25.06 -1.45
N ALA A 219 -6.04 -24.74 -1.72
CA ALA A 219 -5.66 -23.51 -2.40
C ALA A 219 -6.18 -23.44 -3.84
N LYS A 220 -6.40 -24.55 -4.54
CA LYS A 220 -7.06 -24.51 -5.87
C LYS A 220 -8.51 -24.06 -5.78
N ASN A 221 -9.20 -24.45 -4.71
CA ASN A 221 -10.62 -24.17 -4.49
C ASN A 221 -10.87 -22.80 -3.85
N ALA A 222 -9.85 -22.20 -3.23
CA ALA A 222 -10.00 -20.90 -2.58
C ALA A 222 -10.40 -19.81 -3.59
N THR A 223 -11.40 -19.01 -3.23
CA THR A 223 -11.96 -17.95 -4.06
C THR A 223 -11.26 -16.62 -3.82
N PHE A 224 -11.54 -15.62 -4.65
CA PHE A 224 -11.14 -14.25 -4.40
C PHE A 224 -12.37 -13.43 -4.01
N SER A 225 -12.23 -12.63 -2.95
CA SER A 225 -13.24 -11.63 -2.61
C SER A 225 -13.44 -10.63 -3.74
N GLN A 226 -14.63 -10.05 -3.82
CA GLN A 226 -14.96 -9.06 -4.84
C GLN A 226 -14.01 -7.84 -4.77
N GLN A 227 -13.66 -7.42 -3.55
CA GLN A 227 -12.68 -6.34 -3.31
C GLN A 227 -11.29 -6.72 -3.83
N ALA A 228 -10.81 -7.94 -3.56
CA ALA A 228 -9.52 -8.40 -4.05
C ALA A 228 -9.46 -8.48 -5.59
N LEU A 229 -10.53 -8.96 -6.24
CA LEU A 229 -10.62 -8.98 -7.70
C LEU A 229 -10.58 -7.57 -8.29
N ARG A 230 -11.38 -6.64 -7.74
CA ARG A 230 -11.36 -5.24 -8.15
C ARG A 230 -9.95 -4.65 -8.01
N ALA A 231 -9.22 -4.98 -6.93
CA ALA A 231 -7.86 -4.51 -6.70
C ALA A 231 -6.89 -4.98 -7.77
N LEU A 232 -6.98 -6.25 -8.14
CA LEU A 232 -6.18 -6.82 -9.21
C LEU A 232 -6.49 -6.18 -10.58
N HIS A 233 -7.77 -5.92 -10.87
CA HIS A 233 -8.17 -5.24 -12.11
C HIS A 233 -7.67 -3.80 -12.16
N THR A 234 -7.86 -3.03 -11.09
CA THR A 234 -7.37 -1.65 -10.98
C THR A 234 -5.85 -1.62 -11.09
N LEU A 235 -5.15 -2.50 -10.38
CA LEU A 235 -3.69 -2.61 -10.45
C LEU A 235 -3.19 -2.90 -11.87
N LYS A 236 -3.81 -3.85 -12.57
CA LYS A 236 -3.45 -4.18 -13.97
C LYS A 236 -3.69 -2.97 -14.89
N ALA A 237 -4.76 -2.20 -14.68
CA ALA A 237 -5.04 -0.98 -15.43
C ALA A 237 -4.04 0.14 -15.10
N SER A 238 -3.70 0.34 -13.83
CA SER A 238 -2.73 1.35 -13.38
C SER A 238 -1.32 1.06 -13.90
N ILE A 239 -0.88 -0.20 -13.93
CA ILE A 239 0.39 -0.60 -14.55
C ILE A 239 0.39 -0.28 -16.06
N LYS A 240 -0.71 -0.59 -16.76
CA LYS A 240 -0.84 -0.26 -18.19
C LYS A 240 -0.78 1.25 -18.43
N SER A 241 -1.44 2.05 -17.59
CA SER A 241 -1.41 3.50 -17.67
C SER A 241 -0.01 4.07 -17.40
N HIS A 242 0.70 3.52 -16.41
CA HIS A 242 2.07 3.90 -16.08
C HIS A 242 3.03 3.60 -17.24
N ASN A 243 2.95 2.40 -17.83
CA ASN A 243 3.78 2.06 -18.99
C ASN A 243 3.49 2.96 -20.20
N LYS A 244 2.24 3.45 -20.35
CA LYS A 244 1.88 4.39 -21.41
C LYS A 244 2.47 5.78 -21.18
N SER A 245 2.49 6.29 -19.94
CA SER A 245 3.11 7.59 -19.64
C SER A 245 4.62 7.57 -19.86
N LEU A 246 5.27 6.44 -19.59
CA LEU A 246 6.70 6.28 -19.89
C LEU A 246 7.02 6.40 -21.40
N GLN A 247 6.09 6.00 -22.27
CA GLN A 247 6.26 6.12 -23.72
C GLN A 247 6.09 7.56 -24.23
N THR A 248 5.36 8.41 -23.49
CA THR A 248 5.17 9.83 -23.85
C THR A 248 6.30 10.74 -23.34
N ASP A 249 7.08 10.28 -22.36
CA ASP A 249 8.17 11.03 -21.73
C ASP A 249 9.55 10.80 -22.40
N ILE A 250 9.62 9.95 -23.44
CA ILE A 250 10.87 9.62 -24.18
C ILE A 250 11.51 10.87 -24.83
N ASP A 251 10.77 11.98 -24.95
CA ASP A 251 11.26 13.24 -25.52
C ASP A 251 12.09 14.11 -24.54
N GLN A 252 12.29 13.73 -23.27
CA GLN A 252 13.04 14.53 -22.29
C GLN A 252 14.14 13.74 -21.57
N ASN A 253 15.38 13.79 -22.10
CA ASN A 253 16.73 13.67 -21.49
C ASN A 253 16.94 12.89 -20.15
N SER A 254 16.08 11.95 -19.80
CA SER A 254 16.14 11.12 -18.59
C SER A 254 16.40 9.68 -19.02
N GLU A 255 17.20 8.92 -18.26
CA GLU A 255 17.38 7.49 -18.54
C GLU A 255 16.02 6.79 -18.61
N PRO A 256 15.70 6.07 -19.70
CA PRO A 256 14.38 5.49 -19.88
C PRO A 256 14.18 4.36 -18.87
N SER A 257 13.30 4.57 -17.89
CA SER A 257 12.89 3.50 -16.99
C SER A 257 12.16 2.41 -17.78
N GLU A 258 12.59 1.17 -17.64
CA GLU A 258 12.00 0.05 -18.39
C GLU A 258 10.53 -0.19 -18.02
N PRO A 259 9.67 -0.50 -19.01
CA PRO A 259 8.25 -0.76 -18.77
C PRO A 259 8.07 -2.00 -17.89
N ILE A 260 7.07 -1.95 -17.01
CA ILE A 260 6.75 -3.07 -16.12
C ILE A 260 5.96 -4.10 -16.92
N TYR A 261 6.63 -5.16 -17.38
CA TYR A 261 5.98 -6.29 -18.05
C TYR A 261 5.72 -7.45 -17.08
N ILE A 262 4.47 -7.93 -17.08
CA ILE A 262 4.03 -9.08 -16.29
C ILE A 262 3.24 -10.02 -17.20
N SER A 263 3.72 -11.26 -17.34
CA SER A 263 3.07 -12.29 -18.15
C SER A 263 1.77 -12.79 -17.50
N ASP A 264 0.82 -13.26 -18.29
CA ASP A 264 -0.40 -13.89 -17.77
C ASP A 264 -0.09 -15.13 -16.93
N ARG A 265 0.99 -15.85 -17.28
CA ARG A 265 1.52 -16.96 -16.47
C ARG A 265 1.90 -16.50 -15.07
N ARG A 266 2.59 -15.36 -14.95
CA ARG A 266 2.95 -14.80 -13.65
C ARG A 266 1.70 -14.42 -12.86
N TRP A 267 0.68 -13.84 -13.49
CA TRP A 267 -0.61 -13.57 -12.83
C TRP A 267 -1.26 -14.83 -12.26
N VAL A 268 -1.31 -15.92 -13.04
CA VAL A 268 -1.84 -17.21 -12.58
C VAL A 268 -1.01 -17.78 -11.42
N ALA A 269 0.32 -17.67 -11.49
CA ALA A 269 1.20 -18.16 -10.44
C ALA A 269 1.08 -17.34 -9.14
N MET A 270 0.97 -16.01 -9.25
CA MET A 270 0.69 -15.11 -8.13
C MET A 270 -0.68 -15.39 -7.52
N ALA A 271 -1.70 -15.65 -8.34
CA ALA A 271 -3.02 -16.01 -7.83
C ALA A 271 -2.97 -17.29 -6.97
N MET A 272 -2.21 -18.31 -7.40
CA MET A 272 -2.02 -19.52 -6.60
C MET A 272 -1.26 -19.26 -5.29
N LEU A 273 -0.26 -18.37 -5.32
CA LEU A 273 0.49 -17.94 -4.13
C LEU A 273 -0.46 -17.28 -3.11
N LEU A 274 -1.31 -16.35 -3.57
CA LEU A 274 -2.30 -15.66 -2.75
C LEU A 274 -3.33 -16.62 -2.14
N ARG A 275 -3.85 -17.55 -2.93
CA ARG A 275 -4.77 -18.60 -2.44
C ARG A 275 -4.11 -19.49 -1.38
N THR A 276 -2.84 -19.82 -1.57
CA THR A 276 -2.07 -20.59 -0.57
C THR A 276 -1.91 -19.79 0.72
N ALA A 277 -1.61 -18.49 0.62
CA ALA A 277 -1.51 -17.60 1.77
C ALA A 277 -2.84 -17.49 2.55
N ALA A 278 -3.97 -17.44 1.84
CA ALA A 278 -5.31 -17.46 2.45
C ALA A 278 -5.56 -18.75 3.23
N VAL A 279 -5.30 -19.93 2.63
CA VAL A 279 -5.44 -21.24 3.31
C VAL A 279 -4.55 -21.35 4.53
N LEU A 280 -3.31 -20.88 4.45
CA LEU A 280 -2.37 -20.85 5.58
C LEU A 280 -2.73 -19.80 6.64
N SER A 281 -3.64 -18.87 6.31
CA SER A 281 -4.29 -17.95 7.25
C SER A 281 -5.63 -18.51 7.77
N ASP A 282 -5.90 -19.80 7.55
CA ASP A 282 -7.15 -20.48 7.91
C ASP A 282 -8.42 -19.90 7.22
N ARG A 283 -8.26 -19.42 5.98
CA ARG A 283 -9.34 -18.86 5.14
C ARG A 283 -9.49 -19.65 3.84
N ASP A 284 -10.71 -19.69 3.31
CA ASP A 284 -11.06 -20.22 1.98
C ASP A 284 -11.19 -19.12 0.92
N GLU A 285 -11.02 -17.86 1.31
CA GLU A 285 -11.12 -16.69 0.44
C GLU A 285 -9.89 -15.78 0.56
N VAL A 286 -9.39 -15.31 -0.59
CA VAL A 286 -8.35 -14.27 -0.69
C VAL A 286 -8.97 -12.89 -0.45
N LEU A 287 -8.45 -12.19 0.55
CA LEU A 287 -8.91 -10.87 0.97
C LEU A 287 -8.05 -9.77 0.33
N LEU A 288 -8.53 -8.54 0.40
CA LEU A 288 -7.83 -7.36 -0.11
C LEU A 288 -6.40 -7.23 0.43
N VAL A 289 -6.17 -7.60 1.69
CA VAL A 289 -4.85 -7.51 2.33
C VAL A 289 -3.81 -8.43 1.72
N ASP A 290 -4.23 -9.59 1.23
CA ASP A 290 -3.30 -10.58 0.67
C ASP A 290 -2.63 -10.03 -0.59
N ILE A 291 -3.29 -9.10 -1.30
CA ILE A 291 -2.77 -8.43 -2.50
C ILE A 291 -1.46 -7.68 -2.19
N MET A 292 -1.20 -7.29 -0.95
CA MET A 292 0.08 -6.67 -0.54
C MET A 292 1.28 -7.60 -0.74
N LEU A 293 1.10 -8.93 -0.77
CA LEU A 293 2.17 -9.88 -1.08
C LEU A 293 2.73 -9.67 -2.50
N LEU A 294 1.95 -9.08 -3.41
CA LEU A 294 2.38 -8.81 -4.78
C LEU A 294 3.50 -7.77 -4.87
N LYS A 295 3.74 -6.99 -3.81
CA LYS A 295 4.91 -6.09 -3.73
C LYS A 295 6.24 -6.86 -3.90
N HIS A 296 6.24 -8.17 -3.65
CA HIS A 296 7.40 -9.06 -3.85
C HIS A 296 7.38 -9.83 -5.18
N CYS A 297 6.34 -9.71 -6.00
CA CYS A 297 6.17 -10.55 -7.18
C CYS A 297 6.17 -9.76 -8.50
N LEU A 298 5.81 -8.49 -8.44
CA LEU A 298 5.56 -7.67 -9.63
C LEU A 298 6.84 -7.04 -10.21
N TRP A 299 7.84 -6.75 -9.37
CA TRP A 299 9.03 -6.00 -9.77
C TRP A 299 10.05 -6.90 -10.47
N SER A 300 10.68 -6.42 -11.53
CA SER A 300 11.77 -7.11 -12.23
C SER A 300 13.14 -6.48 -11.99
N ASP A 301 13.16 -5.20 -11.65
CA ASP A 301 14.35 -4.44 -11.29
C ASP A 301 14.15 -3.69 -9.96
N GLU A 302 15.26 -3.34 -9.31
CA GLU A 302 15.25 -2.61 -8.04
C GLU A 302 14.53 -1.25 -8.16
N THR A 303 14.70 -0.54 -9.27
CA THR A 303 14.09 0.79 -9.51
C THR A 303 12.55 0.74 -9.52
N GLN A 304 11.97 -0.40 -9.90
CA GLN A 304 10.52 -0.58 -10.00
C GLN A 304 9.83 -0.80 -8.65
N THR A 305 10.58 -1.14 -7.60
CA THR A 305 10.02 -1.52 -6.29
C THR A 305 9.15 -0.42 -5.68
N GLN A 306 9.65 0.82 -5.66
CA GLN A 306 8.92 1.97 -5.11
C GLN A 306 7.69 2.33 -5.95
N VAL A 307 7.80 2.24 -7.28
CA VAL A 307 6.69 2.49 -8.20
C VAL A 307 5.58 1.49 -7.97
N ILE A 308 5.92 0.20 -7.89
CA ILE A 308 4.96 -0.89 -7.66
C ILE A 308 4.27 -0.73 -6.31
N GLN A 309 5.02 -0.37 -5.26
CA GLN A 309 4.42 -0.10 -3.96
C GLN A 309 3.38 1.02 -4.04
N ASN A 310 3.71 2.14 -4.70
CA ASN A 310 2.78 3.25 -4.87
C ASN A 310 1.54 2.86 -5.69
N LEU A 311 1.70 2.03 -6.73
CA LEU A 311 0.59 1.54 -7.55
C LEU A 311 -0.33 0.60 -6.77
N LEU A 312 0.23 -0.28 -5.93
CA LEU A 312 -0.53 -1.16 -5.05
C LEU A 312 -1.35 -0.35 -4.04
N GLU A 313 -0.73 0.59 -3.34
CA GLU A 313 -1.39 1.44 -2.35
C GLU A 313 -2.56 2.23 -2.96
N LYS A 314 -2.35 2.86 -4.12
CA LYS A 314 -3.41 3.58 -4.86
C LYS A 314 -4.55 2.66 -5.29
N SER A 315 -4.23 1.46 -5.77
CA SER A 315 -5.25 0.50 -6.24
C SER A 315 -6.15 0.04 -5.10
N MET A 316 -5.60 -0.09 -3.89
CA MET A 316 -6.36 -0.46 -2.70
C MET A 316 -7.18 0.71 -2.14
N GLN A 317 -6.65 1.94 -2.22
CA GLN A 317 -7.37 3.15 -1.80
C GLN A 317 -8.63 3.39 -2.63
N ALA A 318 -8.56 3.22 -3.96
CA ALA A 318 -9.70 3.42 -4.85
C ALA A 318 -10.91 2.52 -4.48
N ILE A 319 -10.65 1.31 -3.98
CA ILE A 319 -11.71 0.32 -3.73
C ILE A 319 -12.46 0.60 -2.45
N LEU A 320 -11.79 1.10 -1.41
CA LEU A 320 -12.44 1.42 -0.15
C LEU A 320 -13.35 2.64 -0.28
N HIS A 321 -13.01 3.63 -1.12
CA HIS A 321 -13.88 4.78 -1.38
C HIS A 321 -15.10 4.44 -2.24
N ASP A 322 -14.96 3.51 -3.19
CA ASP A 322 -16.04 3.09 -4.12
C ASP A 322 -16.83 1.87 -3.63
N ASP A 323 -16.61 1.40 -2.40
CA ASP A 323 -17.37 0.26 -1.86
C ASP A 323 -18.80 0.69 -1.50
N PRO A 324 -19.85 0.08 -2.09
CA PRO A 324 -21.25 0.33 -1.70
C PRO A 324 -21.53 0.06 -0.21
N GLN A 325 -20.68 -0.74 0.44
CA GLN A 325 -20.76 -0.97 1.88
C GLN A 325 -20.56 0.33 2.68
N TYR A 326 -19.67 1.23 2.25
CA TYR A 326 -19.33 2.45 2.98
C TYR A 326 -20.11 3.69 2.51
N ASP A 327 -20.46 3.79 1.22
CA ASP A 327 -21.44 4.75 0.67
C ASP A 327 -21.24 6.24 1.10
N ILE A 328 -20.01 6.63 1.43
CA ILE A 328 -19.69 7.97 1.95
C ILE A 328 -20.13 9.09 0.99
N PRO A 329 -19.88 9.00 -0.34
CA PRO A 329 -20.33 10.02 -1.28
C PRO A 329 -21.85 10.18 -1.31
N VAL A 330 -22.61 9.10 -1.07
CA VAL A 330 -24.07 9.13 -1.01
C VAL A 330 -24.54 9.84 0.26
N LEU A 331 -23.91 9.57 1.40
CA LEU A 331 -24.18 10.27 2.66
C LEU A 331 -23.81 11.75 2.59
N GLN A 332 -22.67 12.11 1.98
CA GLN A 332 -22.27 13.49 1.75
C GLN A 332 -23.30 14.22 0.87
N LYS A 333 -23.78 13.59 -0.20
CA LYS A 333 -24.79 14.16 -1.08
C LYS A 333 -26.15 14.31 -0.38
N LEU A 334 -26.56 13.33 0.43
CA LEU A 334 -27.78 13.39 1.24
C LEU A 334 -27.71 14.55 2.25
N TYR A 335 -26.60 14.67 2.98
CA TYR A 335 -26.35 15.77 3.90
C TYR A 335 -26.39 17.12 3.16
N GLN A 336 -25.67 17.27 2.04
CA GLN A 336 -25.62 18.53 1.30
C GLN A 336 -27.00 18.95 0.78
N ASN A 337 -27.76 18.01 0.21
CA ASN A 337 -29.12 18.27 -0.24
C ASN A 337 -30.04 18.71 0.92
N HIS A 338 -29.88 18.11 2.10
CA HIS A 338 -30.66 18.45 3.29
C HIS A 338 -30.27 19.83 3.85
N TYR A 339 -28.97 20.11 3.88
CA TYR A 339 -28.43 21.41 4.26
C TYR A 339 -28.97 22.51 3.35
N ASP A 340 -28.87 22.36 2.03
CA ASP A 340 -29.31 23.38 1.06
C ASP A 340 -30.82 23.67 1.19
N LYS A 341 -31.64 22.63 1.36
CA LYS A 341 -33.09 22.78 1.60
C LYS A 341 -33.38 23.46 2.92
N SER A 342 -32.73 23.02 4.00
CA SER A 342 -32.90 23.60 5.33
C SER A 342 -32.55 25.09 5.33
N ILE A 343 -31.43 25.48 4.71
CA ILE A 343 -31.01 26.88 4.65
C ILE A 343 -31.94 27.72 3.78
N ALA A 344 -32.39 27.23 2.62
CA ALA A 344 -33.34 27.95 1.75
C ALA A 344 -34.69 28.21 2.42
N GLU A 345 -35.14 27.26 3.26
CA GLU A 345 -36.38 27.38 4.00
C GLU A 345 -36.22 28.25 5.25
N LEU A 346 -35.07 28.14 5.94
CA LEU A 346 -34.80 28.86 7.18
C LEU A 346 -34.44 30.33 6.98
N TYR A 347 -33.88 30.69 5.82
CA TYR A 347 -33.30 32.02 5.58
C TYR A 347 -33.74 32.61 4.23
N ASP A 348 -33.86 33.94 4.16
CA ASP A 348 -33.95 34.70 2.92
C ASP A 348 -32.79 35.69 2.85
N ASN A 349 -31.93 35.63 1.82
CA ASN A 349 -30.71 36.45 1.77
C ASN A 349 -29.89 36.44 3.09
N TYR A 350 -29.79 35.28 3.75
CA TYR A 350 -29.13 35.12 5.05
C TYR A 350 -29.79 35.87 6.24
N GLN A 351 -31.05 36.27 6.10
CA GLN A 351 -31.89 36.76 7.21
C GLN A 351 -32.84 35.66 7.70
N PRO A 352 -33.00 35.43 9.02
CA PRO A 352 -33.88 34.38 9.53
C PRO A 352 -35.35 34.64 9.16
N LYS A 353 -36.03 33.67 8.57
CA LYS A 353 -37.48 33.73 8.36
C LYS A 353 -38.21 33.37 9.66
N GLN A 354 -39.39 33.95 9.89
CA GLN A 354 -40.34 33.42 10.88
C GLN A 354 -40.97 32.15 10.32
N ILE A 355 -40.86 31.04 11.03
CA ILE A 355 -41.23 29.71 10.53
C ILE A 355 -42.01 28.96 11.61
N ASP A 356 -43.01 28.19 11.17
CA ASP A 356 -43.80 27.30 12.01
C ASP A 356 -42.91 26.23 12.67
N GLU A 357 -43.15 26.00 13.96
CA GLU A 357 -42.47 25.00 14.77
C GLU A 357 -42.59 23.59 14.16
N LYS A 358 -43.69 23.31 13.44
CA LYS A 358 -43.87 22.04 12.69
C LYS A 358 -42.83 21.81 11.59
N ILE A 359 -42.36 22.87 10.93
CA ILE A 359 -41.35 22.76 9.87
C ILE A 359 -39.99 22.48 10.51
N LYS A 360 -39.66 23.15 11.62
CA LYS A 360 -38.45 22.85 12.40
C LYS A 360 -38.43 21.39 12.85
N ASP A 361 -39.56 20.87 13.31
CA ASP A 361 -39.70 19.49 13.76
C ASP A 361 -39.53 18.48 12.62
N LEU A 362 -40.01 18.79 11.41
CA LEU A 362 -39.83 17.98 10.20
C LEU A 362 -38.34 17.86 9.80
N TYR A 363 -37.65 18.99 9.67
CA TYR A 363 -36.23 19.01 9.28
C TYR A 363 -35.32 18.41 10.36
N THR A 364 -35.70 18.53 11.64
CA THR A 364 -35.01 17.86 12.77
C THR A 364 -35.15 16.34 12.69
N LYS A 365 -36.35 15.82 12.36
CA LYS A 365 -36.56 14.37 12.14
C LYS A 365 -35.78 13.83 10.94
N GLU A 366 -35.64 14.61 9.88
CA GLU A 366 -34.81 14.24 8.73
C GLU A 366 -33.32 14.21 9.11
N CYS A 367 -32.85 15.15 9.95
CA CYS A 367 -31.51 15.06 10.54
C CYS A 367 -31.35 13.74 11.33
N ASP A 368 -32.29 13.40 12.21
CA ASP A 368 -32.21 12.17 13.02
C ASP A 368 -32.15 10.89 12.15
N ASN A 369 -32.85 10.86 11.02
CA ASN A 369 -32.77 9.76 10.06
C ASN A 369 -31.38 9.65 9.39
N ILE A 370 -30.79 10.79 9.01
CA ILE A 370 -29.42 10.82 8.47
C ILE A 370 -28.41 10.41 9.56
N ALA A 371 -28.60 10.85 10.82
CA ALA A 371 -27.77 10.47 11.97
C ALA A 371 -27.78 8.94 12.18
N GLN A 372 -28.97 8.33 12.15
CA GLN A 372 -29.11 6.87 12.27
C GLN A 372 -28.38 6.13 11.15
N LYS A 373 -28.43 6.62 9.92
CA LYS A 373 -27.68 6.04 8.78
C LYS A 373 -26.17 6.16 8.98
N ILE A 374 -25.69 7.32 9.46
CA ILE A 374 -24.26 7.52 9.76
C ILE A 374 -23.80 6.59 10.90
N ALA A 375 -24.55 6.52 12.00
CA ALA A 375 -24.22 5.68 13.15
C ALA A 375 -24.21 4.18 12.81
N ALA A 376 -25.16 3.71 11.98
CA ALA A 376 -25.18 2.34 11.47
C ALA A 376 -23.92 2.02 10.65
N LYS A 377 -23.48 2.96 9.79
CA LYS A 377 -22.27 2.79 8.97
C LYS A 377 -20.98 2.86 9.81
N GLN A 378 -20.90 3.75 10.79
CA GLN A 378 -19.78 3.82 11.73
C GLN A 378 -19.63 2.52 12.53
N SER A 379 -20.75 1.96 13.00
CA SER A 379 -20.76 0.68 13.74
C SER A 379 -20.29 -0.48 12.85
N ALA A 380 -20.76 -0.53 11.60
CA ALA A 380 -20.29 -1.52 10.62
C ALA A 380 -18.79 -1.40 10.35
N ILE A 381 -18.25 -0.19 10.17
CA ILE A 381 -16.81 0.04 9.96
C ILE A 381 -15.99 -0.34 11.19
N GLN A 382 -16.49 -0.06 12.40
CA GLN A 382 -15.79 -0.41 13.64
C GLN A 382 -15.79 -1.93 13.86
N GLU A 383 -16.92 -2.60 13.63
CA GLU A 383 -17.00 -4.06 13.63
C GLU A 383 -16.09 -4.67 12.55
N ASP A 384 -16.07 -4.08 11.35
CA ASP A 384 -15.16 -4.47 10.28
C ASP A 384 -13.71 -4.23 10.65
N LEU A 385 -13.35 -3.18 11.41
CA LEU A 385 -11.98 -2.88 11.84
C LEU A 385 -11.50 -3.84 12.95
N ASP A 386 -12.37 -4.16 13.90
CA ASP A 386 -12.09 -5.12 14.99
C ASP A 386 -12.05 -6.57 14.45
N THR A 387 -12.94 -6.88 13.50
CA THR A 387 -12.96 -8.14 12.77
C THR A 387 -11.81 -8.24 11.76
N ALA A 388 -11.42 -7.14 11.13
CA ALA A 388 -10.29 -7.02 10.21
C ALA A 388 -8.99 -7.37 10.91
N GLN A 389 -8.71 -6.81 12.08
CA GLN A 389 -7.44 -7.09 12.77
C GLN A 389 -7.27 -8.58 13.12
N SER A 390 -8.36 -9.29 13.42
CA SER A 390 -8.33 -10.72 13.73
C SER A 390 -8.37 -11.62 12.49
N LYS A 391 -9.22 -11.32 11.49
CA LYS A 391 -9.41 -12.10 10.25
C LYS A 391 -8.41 -11.79 9.14
N MET A 392 -7.90 -10.55 9.03
CA MET A 392 -6.91 -10.16 8.02
C MET A 392 -5.49 -10.61 8.38
N ALA A 393 -5.29 -11.13 9.60
CA ALA A 393 -3.99 -11.54 10.09
C ALA A 393 -3.42 -12.70 9.26
N ASN A 394 -2.67 -12.32 8.24
CA ASN A 394 -1.87 -13.15 7.38
C ASN A 394 -0.47 -13.30 7.99
N PRO A 395 0.00 -14.53 8.28
CA PRO A 395 1.28 -14.77 8.94
C PRO A 395 2.49 -14.31 8.11
N PHE A 396 2.31 -14.13 6.80
CA PHE A 396 3.34 -13.70 5.86
C PHE A 396 3.46 -12.18 5.71
N LEU A 397 2.49 -11.42 6.22
CA LEU A 397 2.51 -9.96 6.20
C LEU A 397 3.03 -9.39 7.52
N THR A 398 3.55 -8.17 7.46
CA THR A 398 4.02 -7.40 8.62
C THR A 398 3.03 -6.29 8.95
N THR A 399 3.09 -5.73 10.16
CA THR A 399 2.25 -4.59 10.57
C THR A 399 2.34 -3.41 9.60
N ARG A 400 3.50 -3.21 8.96
CA ARG A 400 3.70 -2.16 7.94
C ARG A 400 2.84 -2.39 6.71
N ASP A 401 2.61 -3.63 6.31
CA ASP A 401 1.82 -3.99 5.13
C ASP A 401 0.32 -3.71 5.33
N TYR A 402 -0.15 -3.72 6.58
CA TYR A 402 -1.52 -3.33 6.92
C TYR A 402 -1.73 -1.81 6.96
N GLN A 403 -0.66 -1.02 7.08
CA GLN A 403 -0.76 0.44 7.27
C GLN A 403 -1.55 1.16 6.17
N PRO A 404 -1.36 0.87 4.86
CA PRO A 404 -2.14 1.54 3.82
C PRO A 404 -3.64 1.32 3.98
N ILE A 405 -4.04 0.08 4.31
CA ILE A 405 -5.46 -0.26 4.53
C ILE A 405 -5.98 0.43 5.79
N LEU A 406 -5.24 0.34 6.90
CA LEU A 406 -5.63 0.94 8.17
C LEU A 406 -5.76 2.47 8.06
N ARG A 407 -4.83 3.14 7.37
CA ARG A 407 -4.91 4.59 7.10
C ARG A 407 -6.17 4.94 6.33
N ASN A 408 -6.52 4.17 5.31
CA ASN A 408 -7.73 4.42 4.54
C ASN A 408 -8.99 4.22 5.38
N ILE A 409 -9.06 3.18 6.21
CA ILE A 409 -10.21 2.98 7.11
C ILE A 409 -10.28 4.10 8.14
N MET A 410 -9.15 4.55 8.70
CA MET A 410 -9.11 5.69 9.61
C MET A 410 -9.55 6.99 8.95
N GLN A 411 -9.18 7.21 7.68
CA GLN A 411 -9.63 8.35 6.89
C GLN A 411 -11.16 8.32 6.71
N ILE A 412 -11.71 7.17 6.32
CA ILE A 412 -13.16 6.94 6.19
C ILE A 412 -13.87 7.19 7.53
N GLN A 413 -13.32 6.71 8.65
CA GLN A 413 -13.87 6.96 9.97
C GLN A 413 -13.83 8.45 10.33
N ASP A 414 -12.80 9.19 9.93
CA ASP A 414 -12.78 10.63 10.17
C ASP A 414 -13.81 11.35 9.30
N GLU A 415 -13.91 11.04 8.01
CA GLU A 415 -14.91 11.60 7.10
C GLU A 415 -16.34 11.41 7.63
N LEU A 416 -16.68 10.23 8.16
CA LEU A 416 -17.98 9.97 8.77
C LEU A 416 -18.20 10.74 10.07
N LYS A 417 -17.18 10.88 10.91
CA LYS A 417 -17.27 11.70 12.12
C LYS A 417 -17.42 13.20 11.78
N GLN A 418 -16.81 13.67 10.69
CA GLN A 418 -17.01 15.04 10.22
C GLN A 418 -18.47 15.26 9.78
N LEU A 419 -19.04 14.31 9.04
CA LEU A 419 -20.46 14.34 8.65
C LEU A 419 -21.41 14.36 9.85
N GLU A 420 -21.15 13.54 10.88
CA GLU A 420 -21.95 13.50 12.10
C GLU A 420 -21.93 14.84 12.84
N ILE A 421 -20.76 15.46 12.97
CA ILE A 421 -20.62 16.79 13.58
C ILE A 421 -21.36 17.86 12.75
N ALA A 422 -21.22 17.83 11.42
CA ALA A 422 -21.89 18.76 10.53
C ALA A 422 -23.42 18.66 10.64
N LEU A 423 -23.93 17.44 10.81
CA LEU A 423 -25.34 17.18 11.02
C LEU A 423 -25.87 17.73 12.36
N GLU A 424 -25.12 17.57 13.46
CA GLU A 424 -25.47 18.17 14.76
C GLU A 424 -25.46 19.69 14.73
N GLN A 425 -24.52 20.28 13.99
CA GLN A 425 -24.50 21.72 13.74
C GLN A 425 -25.75 22.18 12.99
N LEU A 426 -26.13 21.47 11.92
CA LEU A 426 -27.35 21.76 11.17
C LEU A 426 -28.61 21.65 12.05
N LYS A 427 -28.69 20.61 12.90
CA LYS A 427 -29.78 20.43 13.86
C LYS A 427 -29.90 21.60 14.83
N THR A 428 -28.76 22.11 15.30
CA THR A 428 -28.71 23.31 16.16
C THR A 428 -29.22 24.54 15.41
N ILE A 429 -28.81 24.75 14.15
CA ILE A 429 -29.28 25.87 13.31
C ILE A 429 -30.80 25.85 13.13
N ILE A 430 -31.37 24.67 12.82
CA ILE A 430 -32.81 24.47 12.63
C ILE A 430 -33.58 24.88 13.91
N GLN A 431 -33.07 24.51 15.08
CA GLN A 431 -33.72 24.76 16.37
C GLN A 431 -33.57 26.22 16.81
N THR A 432 -32.36 26.78 16.78
CA THR A 432 -32.05 28.06 17.42
C THR A 432 -32.10 29.27 16.48
N GLN A 433 -32.21 29.09 15.16
CA GLN A 433 -32.24 30.14 14.13
C GLN A 433 -31.34 31.37 14.43
N PRO A 434 -30.04 31.19 14.70
CA PRO A 434 -29.16 32.32 14.96
C PRO A 434 -29.00 33.15 13.67
N THR A 435 -28.67 34.45 13.80
CA THR A 435 -28.10 35.22 12.69
C THR A 435 -26.89 34.44 12.15
N PRO A 436 -26.77 34.20 10.84
CA PRO A 436 -25.84 33.22 10.31
C PRO A 436 -24.40 33.72 10.48
N ILE A 437 -23.77 33.29 11.56
CA ILE A 437 -22.32 33.25 11.68
C ILE A 437 -21.90 31.94 10.99
N PRO A 438 -20.99 31.96 10.00
CA PRO A 438 -20.49 30.73 9.38
C PRO A 438 -19.96 29.79 10.47
N LEU A 439 -20.62 28.65 10.66
CA LEU A 439 -20.31 27.71 11.73
C LEU A 439 -19.00 26.99 11.46
N ARG A 440 -18.18 26.93 12.51
CA ARG A 440 -16.84 26.36 12.52
C ARG A 440 -16.86 24.85 12.66
N TYR A 441 -16.11 24.20 11.79
CA TYR A 441 -15.42 22.95 12.08
C TYR A 441 -14.47 23.18 13.25
N THR A 442 -14.75 22.59 14.41
CA THR A 442 -13.73 22.41 15.45
C THR A 442 -13.87 21.00 16.00
N LYS A 443 -12.91 20.13 15.69
CA LYS A 443 -12.67 18.89 16.43
C LYS A 443 -11.41 19.05 17.28
N ILE A 444 -11.57 18.68 18.55
CA ILE A 444 -10.64 18.05 19.51
C ILE A 444 -9.16 18.52 19.52
N LYS A 445 -8.79 19.18 20.63
CA LYS A 445 -7.43 19.44 21.16
C LYS A 445 -6.32 19.55 20.09
N PRO A 446 -6.11 20.76 19.54
CA PRO A 446 -4.99 21.02 18.64
C PRO A 446 -3.65 20.64 19.28
N LYS A 447 -2.85 19.86 18.55
CA LYS A 447 -1.51 19.40 18.94
C LYS A 447 -0.54 20.56 19.04
N TYR A 448 -0.70 21.58 18.19
CA TYR A 448 0.15 22.75 18.16
C TYR A 448 -0.64 24.00 18.54
N LYS A 449 -0.11 24.80 19.47
CA LYS A 449 -0.73 26.06 19.92
C LYS A 449 0.23 27.25 19.73
N PRO A 450 0.43 27.72 18.49
CA PRO A 450 1.32 28.83 18.23
C PRO A 450 0.81 30.11 18.90
N LYS A 451 1.69 30.78 19.66
CA LYS A 451 1.40 32.08 20.27
C LYS A 451 1.83 33.27 19.40
N SER A 452 2.56 33.01 18.31
CA SER A 452 3.07 34.04 17.42
C SER A 452 3.07 33.58 15.96
N LYS A 453 2.99 34.55 15.04
CA LYS A 453 3.10 34.31 13.60
C LYS A 453 4.36 33.55 13.22
N LYS A 454 5.51 33.85 13.85
CA LYS A 454 6.79 33.18 13.56
C LYS A 454 6.74 31.68 13.88
N MET A 455 6.07 31.31 14.98
CA MET A 455 5.87 29.91 15.34
C MET A 455 4.90 29.22 14.37
N LEU A 456 3.81 29.90 14.01
CA LEU A 456 2.87 29.40 13.00
C LEU A 456 3.57 29.19 11.65
N LYS A 457 4.40 30.15 11.19
CA LYS A 457 5.13 30.08 9.91
C LYS A 457 6.01 28.82 9.83
N LYS A 458 6.73 28.48 10.90
CA LYS A 458 7.53 27.26 10.97
C LYS A 458 6.69 25.98 10.85
N LEU A 459 5.51 25.96 11.46
CA LEU A 459 4.62 24.80 11.43
C LEU A 459 4.02 24.59 10.05
N VAL A 460 3.69 25.68 9.34
CA VAL A 460 3.08 25.57 8.00
C VAL A 460 4.09 25.25 6.89
N GLU A 461 5.36 25.60 7.09
CA GLU A 461 6.48 25.26 6.20
C GLU A 461 6.84 23.77 6.26
N ASP A 462 6.51 23.09 7.36
CA ASP A 462 6.70 21.65 7.51
C ASP A 462 5.55 20.88 6.83
N GLU A 463 5.82 20.27 5.68
CA GLU A 463 4.84 19.51 4.90
C GLU A 463 4.33 18.25 5.62
N SER A 464 5.03 17.77 6.66
CA SER A 464 4.59 16.62 7.47
C SER A 464 3.51 16.97 8.49
N VAL A 465 3.34 18.26 8.81
CA VAL A 465 2.37 18.74 9.79
C VAL A 465 0.99 18.84 9.15
N TYR A 466 0.00 18.10 9.65
CA TYR A 466 -1.40 18.30 9.26
C TYR A 466 -1.89 19.67 9.74
N LEU A 467 -2.43 20.51 8.85
CA LEU A 467 -2.77 21.90 9.21
C LEU A 467 -3.94 21.98 10.20
N GLY A 468 -4.81 20.98 10.22
CA GLY A 468 -5.92 20.89 11.17
C GLY A 468 -5.49 20.69 12.62
N ASP A 469 -4.25 20.27 12.88
CA ASP A 469 -3.70 20.09 14.23
C ASP A 469 -3.29 21.41 14.91
N ILE A 470 -3.39 22.54 14.20
CA ILE A 470 -2.86 23.84 14.64
C ILE A 470 -3.99 24.75 15.17
N ASP A 471 -3.86 25.19 16.42
CA ASP A 471 -4.72 26.20 17.03
C ASP A 471 -4.32 27.62 16.57
N THR A 472 -5.05 28.19 15.63
CA THR A 472 -4.80 29.58 15.20
C THR A 472 -5.55 30.62 16.01
N SER A 473 -6.33 30.23 17.04
CA SER A 473 -7.23 31.14 17.76
C SER A 473 -6.56 32.29 18.51
N ALA A 474 -5.23 32.20 18.72
CA ALA A 474 -4.41 33.24 19.34
C ALA A 474 -3.72 34.18 18.33
N ILE A 475 -3.80 33.88 17.03
CA ILE A 475 -3.04 34.57 15.99
C ILE A 475 -3.86 35.74 15.42
N LYS A 476 -3.24 36.92 15.36
CA LYS A 476 -3.83 38.14 14.78
C LYS A 476 -3.27 38.52 13.41
N ASP A 477 -2.03 38.10 13.10
CA ASP A 477 -1.32 38.44 11.86
C ASP A 477 -1.01 37.16 11.09
N MET A 478 -1.59 37.03 9.89
CA MET A 478 -1.37 35.92 8.96
C MET A 478 -0.71 36.35 7.65
N ARG A 479 -0.08 37.54 7.61
CA ARG A 479 0.54 38.03 6.37
C ARG A 479 1.60 37.07 5.85
N GLU A 480 1.63 36.82 4.55
CA GLU A 480 2.66 36.01 3.89
C GLU A 480 2.82 34.58 4.44
N LEU A 481 1.81 34.02 5.10
CA LEU A 481 1.95 32.74 5.80
C LEU A 481 2.22 31.57 4.85
N PHE A 482 1.63 31.57 3.66
CA PHE A 482 1.85 30.60 2.58
C PHE A 482 2.36 31.26 1.29
N LYS A 483 2.95 32.46 1.40
CA LYS A 483 3.60 33.11 0.27
C LYS A 483 4.70 32.22 -0.30
N ASP A 484 4.67 32.00 -1.61
CA ASP A 484 5.59 31.14 -2.38
C ASP A 484 5.65 29.68 -1.87
N SER A 485 4.58 29.21 -1.20
CA SER A 485 4.54 27.87 -0.60
C SER A 485 4.64 26.77 -1.66
N LYS A 486 5.57 25.82 -1.44
CA LYS A 486 5.75 24.61 -2.25
C LYS A 486 4.85 23.45 -1.80
N ARG A 487 4.19 23.62 -0.65
CA ARG A 487 3.31 22.63 -0.03
C ARG A 487 2.23 22.17 -1.01
N VAL A 488 2.06 20.86 -1.16
CA VAL A 488 1.04 20.28 -2.04
C VAL A 488 -0.28 20.01 -1.30
N ASP A 489 -0.20 19.55 -0.05
CA ASP A 489 -1.36 19.24 0.79
C ASP A 489 -1.67 20.38 1.77
N PHE A 490 -2.87 20.94 1.68
CA PHE A 490 -3.37 22.00 2.57
C PHE A 490 -4.53 21.52 3.46
N SER A 491 -4.79 20.21 3.51
CA SER A 491 -5.89 19.65 4.30
C SER A 491 -5.88 20.10 5.77
N GLY A 492 -7.06 20.37 6.32
CA GLY A 492 -7.25 20.82 7.69
C GLY A 492 -7.18 22.33 7.90
N ILE A 493 -6.78 23.11 6.88
CA ILE A 493 -6.75 24.59 6.97
C ILE A 493 -8.16 25.20 7.06
N GLU A 494 -9.16 24.53 6.52
CA GLU A 494 -10.59 24.87 6.61
C GLU A 494 -11.09 24.94 8.07
N CYS A 495 -10.42 24.24 8.99
CA CYS A 495 -10.74 24.21 10.42
C CYS A 495 -10.12 25.37 11.22
N TRP A 496 -9.33 26.24 10.59
CA TRP A 496 -8.64 27.32 11.30
C TRP A 496 -9.60 28.38 11.87
N ASN A 497 -9.34 28.77 13.13
CA ASN A 497 -10.00 29.88 13.77
C ASN A 497 -9.28 31.19 13.36
N VAL A 498 -9.88 31.93 12.42
CA VAL A 498 -9.35 33.20 11.92
C VAL A 498 -10.12 34.44 12.38
N SER A 499 -11.09 34.32 13.30
CA SER A 499 -11.96 35.45 13.68
C SER A 499 -11.25 36.56 14.45
N LYS A 500 -10.01 36.35 14.91
CA LYS A 500 -9.18 37.38 15.55
C LYS A 500 -8.09 37.92 14.63
N VAL A 501 -8.01 37.41 13.41
CA VAL A 501 -7.01 37.84 12.43
C VAL A 501 -7.39 39.20 11.90
N THR A 502 -6.46 40.14 11.96
CA THR A 502 -6.65 41.52 11.47
C THR A 502 -6.03 41.75 10.10
N THR A 503 -5.10 40.88 9.67
CA THR A 503 -4.46 41.03 8.35
C THR A 503 -4.09 39.68 7.73
N MET A 504 -4.43 39.54 6.45
CA MET A 504 -4.18 38.36 5.60
C MET A 504 -3.42 38.73 4.31
N ARG A 505 -2.74 39.89 4.29
CA ARG A 505 -1.97 40.37 3.13
C ARG A 505 -1.00 39.31 2.62
N SER A 506 -1.04 39.04 1.31
CA SER A 506 -0.18 38.07 0.62
C SER A 506 -0.21 36.66 1.23
N MET A 507 -1.26 36.28 1.98
CA MET A 507 -1.26 35.02 2.73
C MET A 507 -1.04 33.80 1.84
N PHE A 508 -1.62 33.75 0.64
CA PHE A 508 -1.49 32.66 -0.34
C PHE A 508 -0.89 33.13 -1.68
N GLU A 509 -0.14 34.23 -1.68
CA GLU A 509 0.52 34.73 -2.88
C GLU A 509 1.46 33.66 -3.47
N ASN A 510 1.35 33.36 -4.76
CA ASN A 510 2.08 32.30 -5.47
C ASN A 510 1.88 30.87 -4.91
N ALA A 511 0.88 30.60 -4.06
CA ALA A 511 0.59 29.26 -3.56
C ALA A 511 -0.12 28.40 -4.62
N LYS A 512 0.65 27.90 -5.61
CA LYS A 512 0.13 27.25 -6.84
C LYS A 512 -0.72 26.00 -6.61
N HIS A 513 -0.60 25.35 -5.45
CA HIS A 513 -1.34 24.12 -5.10
C HIS A 513 -2.59 24.37 -4.24
N PHE A 514 -2.80 25.60 -3.76
CA PHE A 514 -3.88 25.90 -2.83
C PHE A 514 -5.26 25.91 -3.50
N ASN A 515 -6.20 25.13 -2.95
CA ASN A 515 -7.60 25.09 -3.38
C ASN A 515 -8.55 24.58 -2.27
N GLN A 516 -8.29 24.91 -1.00
CA GLN A 516 -9.10 24.40 0.12
C GLN A 516 -10.35 25.23 0.37
N PRO A 517 -11.47 24.63 0.84
CA PRO A 517 -12.75 25.31 1.01
C PRO A 517 -12.77 26.25 2.22
N ILE A 518 -12.16 27.42 2.07
CA ILE A 518 -12.07 28.47 3.11
C ILE A 518 -13.28 29.42 3.14
N GLY A 519 -14.35 29.12 2.40
CA GLY A 519 -15.57 29.95 2.35
C GLY A 519 -16.26 30.11 3.71
N ALA A 520 -16.00 29.19 4.66
CA ALA A 520 -16.54 29.22 6.02
C ALA A 520 -15.73 30.09 7.01
N TRP A 521 -14.62 30.70 6.59
CA TRP A 521 -13.82 31.55 7.46
C TRP A 521 -14.57 32.83 7.87
N ASN A 522 -14.60 33.11 9.18
CA ASN A 522 -15.03 34.42 9.68
C ASN A 522 -13.88 35.43 9.52
N VAL A 523 -13.99 36.27 8.50
CA VAL A 523 -13.02 37.32 8.15
C VAL A 523 -13.45 38.72 8.58
N GLU A 524 -14.49 38.86 9.41
CA GLU A 524 -15.07 40.14 9.79
C GLU A 524 -14.07 41.08 10.48
N SER A 525 -13.07 40.54 11.19
CA SER A 525 -12.03 41.34 11.86
C SER A 525 -10.86 41.73 10.95
N VAL A 526 -10.81 41.26 9.71
CA VAL A 526 -9.69 41.50 8.79
C VAL A 526 -9.83 42.88 8.16
N THR A 527 -8.75 43.66 8.18
CA THR A 527 -8.70 45.00 7.57
C THR A 527 -7.87 45.03 6.28
N ASP A 528 -6.96 44.07 6.07
CA ASP A 528 -6.07 44.04 4.89
C ASP A 528 -6.00 42.63 4.28
N MET A 529 -6.40 42.53 3.01
CA MET A 529 -6.35 41.33 2.17
C MET A 529 -5.59 41.56 0.85
N SER A 530 -4.74 42.60 0.74
CA SER A 530 -4.01 42.86 -0.51
C SER A 530 -3.18 41.63 -0.92
N TYR A 531 -3.14 41.30 -2.21
CA TYR A 531 -2.40 40.17 -2.78
C TYR A 531 -2.73 38.78 -2.19
N MET A 532 -3.80 38.61 -1.41
CA MET A 532 -4.05 37.39 -0.64
C MET A 532 -4.02 36.11 -1.49
N PHE A 533 -4.52 36.15 -2.72
CA PHE A 533 -4.55 35.02 -3.67
C PHE A 533 -3.82 35.32 -4.97
N ALA A 534 -2.94 36.33 -5.00
CA ALA A 534 -2.22 36.70 -6.21
C ALA A 534 -1.42 35.48 -6.73
N ASN A 535 -1.57 35.14 -8.02
CA ASN A 535 -0.98 33.99 -8.70
C ASN A 535 -1.29 32.60 -8.07
N ALA A 536 -2.34 32.46 -7.25
CA ALA A 536 -2.79 31.16 -6.76
C ALA A 536 -3.57 30.40 -7.85
N VAL A 537 -2.86 29.89 -8.86
CA VAL A 537 -3.45 29.41 -10.13
C VAL A 537 -4.46 28.27 -10.03
N LYS A 538 -4.46 27.47 -8.95
CA LYS A 538 -5.43 26.39 -8.73
C LYS A 538 -6.62 26.78 -7.86
N PHE A 539 -6.59 27.96 -7.25
CA PHE A 539 -7.61 28.38 -6.30
C PHE A 539 -8.94 28.64 -7.01
N TYR A 540 -9.97 27.91 -6.58
CA TYR A 540 -11.33 28.00 -7.09
C TYR A 540 -12.31 27.62 -5.97
N GLN A 541 -12.77 28.62 -5.21
CA GLN A 541 -13.68 28.43 -4.08
C GLN A 541 -14.73 29.53 -4.02
N VAL A 542 -15.89 29.20 -3.46
CA VAL A 542 -16.99 30.16 -3.26
C VAL A 542 -16.71 30.98 -2.00
N LEU A 543 -16.55 32.30 -2.17
CA LEU A 543 -16.27 33.25 -1.07
C LEU A 543 -17.40 34.26 -0.85
N ASP A 544 -18.59 34.02 -1.45
CA ASP A 544 -19.75 34.92 -1.37
C ASP A 544 -20.20 35.21 0.07
N ASN A 545 -19.85 34.33 1.01
CA ASN A 545 -20.28 34.39 2.42
C ASN A 545 -19.31 35.19 3.31
N TRP A 546 -18.23 35.73 2.76
CA TRP A 546 -17.29 36.55 3.53
C TRP A 546 -17.86 37.94 3.82
N ASN A 547 -17.95 38.29 5.10
CA ASN A 547 -18.24 39.67 5.51
C ASN A 547 -16.95 40.50 5.45
N VAL A 548 -16.84 41.32 4.41
CA VAL A 548 -15.64 42.14 4.13
C VAL A 548 -15.83 43.62 4.42
N CYS A 549 -16.88 44.02 5.15
CA CYS A 549 -17.19 45.43 5.41
C CYS A 549 -16.08 46.20 6.15
N ASN A 550 -15.24 45.50 6.91
CA ASN A 550 -14.11 46.10 7.64
C ASN A 550 -12.79 46.09 6.86
N VAL A 551 -12.76 45.50 5.65
CA VAL A 551 -11.55 45.43 4.83
C VAL A 551 -11.32 46.77 4.15
N THR A 552 -10.20 47.41 4.46
CA THR A 552 -9.79 48.71 3.90
C THR A 552 -8.91 48.56 2.66
N SER A 553 -8.36 47.37 2.40
CA SER A 553 -7.53 47.12 1.21
C SER A 553 -7.66 45.70 0.67
N MET A 554 -7.90 45.60 -0.64
CA MET A 554 -7.96 44.35 -1.43
C MET A 554 -7.12 44.42 -2.72
N HIS A 555 -6.16 45.36 -2.79
CA HIS A 555 -5.33 45.59 -3.97
C HIS A 555 -4.73 44.28 -4.48
N TYR A 556 -4.89 44.00 -5.78
CA TYR A 556 -4.34 42.82 -6.46
C TYR A 556 -4.69 41.47 -5.81
N MET A 557 -5.75 41.38 -4.99
CA MET A 557 -6.09 40.17 -4.24
C MET A 557 -6.18 38.90 -5.12
N PHE A 558 -6.67 39.05 -6.36
CA PHE A 558 -6.82 37.95 -7.33
C PHE A 558 -5.96 38.12 -8.59
N TRP A 559 -4.94 38.98 -8.56
CA TRP A 559 -4.09 39.22 -9.72
C TRP A 559 -3.38 37.93 -10.15
N GLY A 560 -3.52 37.52 -11.41
CA GLY A 560 -2.93 36.27 -11.94
C GLY A 560 -3.61 34.95 -11.48
N ALA A 561 -4.74 35.02 -10.75
CA ALA A 561 -5.52 33.83 -10.35
C ALA A 561 -6.50 33.39 -11.46
N HIS A 562 -5.97 32.94 -12.61
CA HIS A 562 -6.72 32.76 -13.86
C HIS A 562 -7.88 31.75 -13.84
N LYS A 563 -7.94 30.84 -12.85
CA LYS A 563 -9.05 29.87 -12.71
C LYS A 563 -10.31 30.43 -12.03
N MET A 564 -10.23 31.61 -11.41
CA MET A 564 -11.37 32.21 -10.73
C MET A 564 -12.29 32.91 -11.74
N ALA A 565 -13.05 32.13 -12.52
CA ALA A 565 -13.98 32.65 -13.53
C ALA A 565 -15.21 33.34 -12.93
N ARG A 566 -15.50 33.12 -11.64
CA ARG A 566 -16.60 33.76 -10.91
C ARG A 566 -16.03 34.48 -9.69
N ARG A 567 -16.06 35.81 -9.73
CA ARG A 567 -15.67 36.67 -8.60
C ARG A 567 -16.75 36.65 -7.51
N PRO A 568 -16.39 36.85 -6.23
CA PRO A 568 -17.38 36.94 -5.16
C PRO A 568 -18.35 38.11 -5.38
N LYS A 569 -19.60 38.01 -4.94
CA LYS A 569 -20.60 39.10 -5.15
C LYS A 569 -20.17 40.44 -4.55
N TRP A 570 -19.37 40.44 -3.50
CA TRP A 570 -18.86 41.65 -2.84
C TRP A 570 -17.67 42.29 -3.58
N ALA A 571 -17.09 41.62 -4.58
CA ALA A 571 -15.94 42.08 -5.34
C ALA A 571 -16.38 42.92 -6.56
N ASN A 572 -16.50 44.24 -6.38
CA ASN A 572 -16.69 45.17 -7.50
C ASN A 572 -15.37 45.38 -8.27
N ASP A 573 -15.45 45.46 -9.60
CA ASP A 573 -14.28 45.47 -10.49
C ASP A 573 -13.31 46.65 -10.30
N GLN A 574 -13.76 47.78 -9.72
CA GLN A 574 -12.90 48.92 -9.39
C GLN A 574 -12.04 48.73 -8.13
N ALA A 575 -12.47 47.92 -7.16
CA ALA A 575 -11.77 47.76 -5.86
C ALA A 575 -10.63 46.72 -5.89
N LEU A 576 -10.49 45.97 -7.00
CA LEU A 576 -9.57 44.84 -7.14
C LEU A 576 -8.46 45.06 -8.19
N MET A 577 -8.57 46.09 -9.04
CA MET A 577 -7.65 46.35 -10.16
C MET A 577 -6.71 47.54 -9.96
N GLU A 578 -6.98 48.41 -8.99
CA GLU A 578 -6.00 49.38 -8.45
C GLU A 578 -5.30 48.75 -7.25
#